data_AF-A0A969IEA3-F1
#
_entry.id   AF-A0A969IEA3-F1
#
_cell.length_a   1.000
_cell.length_b   1.000
_cell.length_c   1.000
_cell.angle_alpha   90.00
_cell.angle_beta   90.00
_cell.angle_gamma   90.00
#
_symmetry.space_group_name_H-M   'P 1'
#
loop_
_entity.id
_entity.type
_entity.pdbx_description
1 polymer ?
#
loop_
_entity_poly.entity_id
_entity_poly.type
_entity_poly.pdbx_seq_one_letter_code
_entity_poly.pdbx_strand_id
1 'polypeptide(L)'
;MTRGVFTISLDFELFWGVRDHRRLENYGENIRNVHTVAPRLLQLFRKYDVHCTWATVGMLFHKDKTALLSKLPERLPDYVKKEYDPYSYIRENELDAVFHFAPGLIRLITETPGQEVGTHTYSHFYTLEENTTMEQFRDDIRLALKIASENGVPAKSIVFPRNQYSAGHIAVCTEFGIKTFRGTKFLPCIHRGRERVKIYPEGEYVSLTVI
;
A
#
# COMPACT_ATOMS: atom_id res chain seq x y z
N MET A 1 -30.72 -0.45 17.55
CA MET A 1 -29.90 0.77 17.37
C MET A 1 -28.67 0.40 16.56
N THR A 2 -28.46 1.03 15.41
CA THR A 2 -27.19 0.91 14.68
C THR A 2 -26.14 1.73 15.44
N ARG A 3 -25.04 1.08 15.86
CA ARG A 3 -23.89 1.79 16.44
C ARG A 3 -23.06 2.36 15.30
N GLY A 4 -22.66 3.63 15.40
CA GLY A 4 -21.68 4.21 14.48
C GLY A 4 -20.32 3.53 14.66
N VAL A 5 -19.60 3.34 13.58
CA VAL A 5 -18.22 2.83 13.59
C VAL A 5 -17.30 3.98 13.20
N PHE A 6 -16.25 4.20 14.00
CA PHE A 6 -15.18 5.14 13.69
C PHE A 6 -13.92 4.33 13.37
N THR A 7 -13.40 4.50 12.16
CA THR A 7 -12.26 3.73 11.64
C THR A 7 -11.10 4.68 11.38
N ILE A 8 -9.90 4.34 11.86
CA ILE A 8 -8.66 5.02 11.50
C ILE A 8 -7.85 4.10 10.60
N SER A 9 -7.39 4.63 9.48
CA SER A 9 -6.41 3.97 8.62
C SER A 9 -5.35 4.98 8.20
N LEU A 10 -4.09 4.55 8.23
CA LEU A 10 -2.93 5.37 7.90
C LEU A 10 -2.18 4.72 6.75
N ASP A 11 -1.81 5.51 5.75
CA ASP A 11 -0.94 5.03 4.69
C ASP A 11 0.51 5.09 5.19
N PHE A 12 1.18 3.94 5.21
CA PHE A 12 2.54 3.76 5.67
C PHE A 12 3.45 3.44 4.47
N GLU A 13 3.98 4.50 3.88
CA GLU A 13 4.62 4.46 2.56
C GLU A 13 6.09 4.91 2.58
N LEU A 14 6.50 5.70 3.60
CA LEU A 14 7.74 6.47 3.61
C LEU A 14 7.96 7.22 2.28
N PHE A 15 9.15 7.14 1.68
CA PHE A 15 9.44 7.87 0.45
C PHE A 15 8.70 7.31 -0.77
N TRP A 16 8.28 6.04 -0.75
CA TRP A 16 7.61 5.40 -1.89
C TRP A 16 6.34 6.14 -2.32
N GLY A 17 5.59 6.69 -1.36
CA GLY A 17 4.34 7.41 -1.60
C GLY A 17 4.50 8.80 -2.21
N VAL A 18 5.70 9.36 -2.14
CA VAL A 18 5.98 10.73 -2.59
C VAL A 18 7.07 10.82 -3.66
N ARG A 19 7.73 9.70 -3.97
CA ARG A 19 8.89 9.60 -4.87
C ARG A 19 8.65 10.24 -6.23
N ASP A 20 7.45 10.14 -6.76
CA ASP A 20 7.14 10.61 -8.12
C ASP A 20 7.02 12.14 -8.23
N HIS A 21 6.82 12.84 -7.11
CA HIS A 21 6.58 14.28 -7.11
C HIS A 21 7.37 15.06 -6.04
N ARG A 22 8.18 14.37 -5.23
CA ARG A 22 9.07 14.96 -4.22
C ARG A 22 10.50 14.44 -4.39
N ARG A 23 11.45 15.24 -3.90
CA ARG A 23 12.86 14.87 -3.83
C ARG A 23 13.29 14.80 -2.37
N LEU A 24 14.28 13.96 -2.07
CA LEU A 24 14.78 13.77 -0.70
C LEU A 24 15.36 15.05 -0.11
N GLU A 25 15.95 15.92 -0.94
CA GLU A 25 16.52 17.20 -0.47
C GLU A 25 15.44 18.11 0.14
N ASN A 26 14.22 18.07 -0.40
CA ASN A 26 13.14 18.98 0.01
C ASN A 26 12.15 18.33 0.99
N TYR A 27 12.05 17.00 1.01
CA TYR A 27 11.02 16.29 1.77
C TYR A 27 11.58 15.22 2.72
N GLY A 28 12.89 14.95 2.68
CA GLY A 28 13.53 13.91 3.47
C GLY A 28 13.29 14.05 4.97
N GLU A 29 13.28 15.27 5.50
CA GLU A 29 13.07 15.50 6.93
C GLU A 29 11.67 15.06 7.40
N ASN A 30 10.64 15.21 6.57
CA ASN A 30 9.31 14.70 6.88
C ASN A 30 9.31 13.17 6.94
N ILE A 31 10.04 12.52 6.03
CA ILE A 31 10.19 11.05 6.02
C ILE A 31 10.99 10.57 7.24
N ARG A 32 12.09 11.24 7.62
CA ARG A 32 12.85 10.90 8.84
C ARG A 32 11.97 10.99 10.08
N ASN A 33 11.13 12.03 10.15
CA ASN A 33 10.24 12.23 11.29
C ASN A 33 9.21 11.12 11.45
N VAL A 34 8.90 10.33 10.42
CA VAL A 34 8.03 9.13 10.55
C VAL A 34 8.61 8.14 11.58
N HIS A 35 9.94 7.98 11.65
CA HIS A 35 10.59 7.11 12.64
C HIS A 35 10.43 7.58 14.08
N THR A 36 10.05 8.84 14.29
CA THR A 36 9.70 9.39 15.61
C THR A 36 8.19 9.43 15.82
N VAL A 37 7.43 9.80 14.80
CA VAL A 37 5.97 10.00 14.88
C VAL A 37 5.24 8.67 14.98
N ALA A 38 5.61 7.65 14.19
CA ALA A 38 4.93 6.35 14.23
C ALA A 38 5.00 5.71 15.63
N PRO A 39 6.16 5.60 16.30
CA PRO A 39 6.20 5.10 17.69
C PRO A 39 5.36 5.92 18.67
N ARG A 40 5.32 7.25 18.53
CA ARG A 40 4.51 8.11 19.40
C ARG A 40 3.01 7.92 19.17
N LEU A 41 2.58 7.76 17.91
CA LEU A 41 1.20 7.44 17.57
C LEU A 41 0.80 6.09 18.14
N LEU A 42 1.66 5.06 18.04
CA LEU A 42 1.42 3.75 18.63
C LEU A 42 1.27 3.81 20.16
N GLN A 43 2.06 4.65 20.85
CA GLN A 43 1.89 4.89 22.29
C GLN A 43 0.54 5.55 22.60
N LEU A 44 0.12 6.53 21.81
CA LEU A 44 -1.18 7.18 21.97
C LEU A 44 -2.32 6.19 21.70
N PHE A 45 -2.26 5.43 20.62
CA PHE A 45 -3.27 4.44 20.29
C PHE A 45 -3.38 3.38 21.37
N ARG A 46 -2.27 2.88 21.90
CA ARG A 46 -2.28 1.98 23.06
C ARG A 46 -2.89 2.63 24.31
N LYS A 47 -2.52 3.88 24.61
CA LYS A 47 -3.00 4.60 25.81
C LYS A 47 -4.52 4.82 25.78
N TYR A 48 -5.08 5.07 24.60
CA TYR A 48 -6.50 5.39 24.43
C TYR A 48 -7.31 4.24 23.83
N ASP A 49 -6.75 3.03 23.76
CA ASP A 49 -7.37 1.82 23.20
C ASP A 49 -7.95 2.04 21.79
N VAL A 50 -7.19 2.74 20.94
CA VAL A 50 -7.59 3.08 19.58
C VAL A 50 -7.10 2.02 18.62
N HIS A 51 -8.03 1.45 17.86
CA HIS A 51 -7.72 0.53 16.77
C HIS A 51 -7.38 1.30 15.48
N CYS A 52 -6.33 0.87 14.78
CA CYS A 52 -5.91 1.50 13.53
C CYS A 52 -5.30 0.48 12.56
N THR A 53 -5.57 0.66 11.27
CA THR A 53 -4.95 -0.11 10.19
C THR A 53 -3.84 0.70 9.52
N TRP A 54 -2.64 0.12 9.42
CA TRP A 54 -1.47 0.71 8.77
C TRP A 54 -1.31 0.06 7.39
N ALA A 55 -1.78 0.75 6.35
CA ALA A 55 -1.67 0.28 4.97
C ALA A 55 -0.22 0.43 4.50
N THR A 56 0.50 -0.69 4.47
CA THR A 56 1.96 -0.71 4.34
C THR A 56 2.39 -1.08 2.94
N VAL A 57 3.28 -0.28 2.34
CA VAL A 57 3.94 -0.63 1.08
C VAL A 57 4.86 -1.83 1.29
N GLY A 58 4.72 -2.88 0.47
CA GLY A 58 5.43 -4.15 0.65
C GLY A 58 6.95 -4.03 0.58
N MET A 59 7.50 -3.06 -0.17
CA MET A 59 8.93 -2.79 -0.19
C MET A 59 9.51 -2.37 1.17
N LEU A 60 8.69 -1.82 2.08
CA LEU A 60 9.13 -1.40 3.42
C LEU A 60 9.57 -2.58 4.32
N PHE A 61 9.16 -3.80 4.01
CA PHE A 61 9.53 -4.99 4.77
C PHE A 61 10.99 -5.42 4.58
N HIS A 62 11.65 -4.96 3.52
CA HIS A 62 13.05 -5.31 3.28
C HIS A 62 13.97 -4.55 4.22
N LYS A 63 15.13 -5.13 4.52
CA LYS A 63 16.17 -4.50 5.34
C LYS A 63 17.08 -3.56 4.55
N ASP A 64 17.26 -3.83 3.26
CA ASP A 64 18.19 -3.12 2.38
C ASP A 64 17.83 -3.36 0.90
N LYS A 65 18.52 -2.64 0.01
CA LYS A 65 18.38 -2.73 -1.45
C LYS A 65 18.67 -4.13 -1.98
N THR A 66 19.67 -4.82 -1.43
CA THR A 66 20.04 -6.18 -1.85
C THR A 66 18.92 -7.18 -1.57
N ALA A 67 18.33 -7.14 -0.38
CA ALA A 67 17.18 -7.97 -0.02
C ALA A 67 15.97 -7.67 -0.91
N LEU A 68 15.69 -6.39 -1.18
CA LEU A 68 14.62 -5.99 -2.10
C LEU A 68 14.85 -6.58 -3.51
N LEU A 69 16.04 -6.38 -4.08
CA LEU A 69 16.36 -6.85 -5.43
C LEU A 69 16.31 -8.39 -5.57
N SER A 70 16.48 -9.12 -4.47
CA SER A 70 16.32 -10.59 -4.46
C SER A 70 14.85 -11.04 -4.52
N LYS A 71 13.90 -10.13 -4.34
CA LYS A 71 12.46 -10.41 -4.33
C LYS A 71 11.72 -9.37 -5.17
N LEU A 72 11.67 -9.60 -6.47
CA LEU A 72 10.90 -8.77 -7.40
C LEU A 72 9.67 -9.55 -7.91
N PRO A 73 8.58 -8.85 -8.28
CA PRO A 73 7.48 -9.49 -9.00
C PRO A 73 7.99 -10.10 -10.32
N GLU A 74 7.31 -11.15 -10.77
CA GLU A 74 7.65 -11.85 -12.01
C GLU A 74 7.46 -10.95 -13.23
N ARG A 75 6.34 -10.21 -13.29
CA ARG A 75 6.10 -9.14 -14.25
C ARG A 75 6.16 -7.77 -13.56
N LEU A 76 7.00 -6.88 -14.07
CA LEU A 76 7.08 -5.49 -13.62
C LEU A 76 6.13 -4.60 -14.44
N PRO A 77 5.51 -3.57 -13.84
CA PRO A 77 4.75 -2.56 -14.57
C PRO A 77 5.66 -1.79 -15.53
N ASP A 78 5.11 -1.44 -16.70
CA ASP A 78 5.80 -0.65 -17.72
C ASP A 78 5.18 0.75 -17.82
N TYR A 79 5.33 1.56 -16.77
CA TYR A 79 4.71 2.88 -16.73
C TYR A 79 5.23 3.78 -17.84
N VAL A 80 4.32 4.41 -18.58
CA VAL A 80 4.65 5.45 -19.57
C VAL A 80 5.45 6.60 -18.94
N LYS A 81 5.07 6.98 -17.72
CA LYS A 81 5.76 7.99 -16.92
C LYS A 81 6.84 7.34 -16.08
N LYS A 82 8.10 7.66 -16.38
CA LYS A 82 9.27 7.11 -15.67
C LYS A 82 9.25 7.46 -14.17
N GLU A 83 8.72 8.63 -13.81
CA GLU A 83 8.56 9.03 -12.42
C GLU A 83 7.65 8.09 -11.62
N TYR A 84 6.79 7.30 -12.27
CA TYR A 84 5.93 6.32 -11.62
C TYR A 84 6.58 4.95 -11.45
N ASP A 85 7.61 4.63 -12.21
CA ASP A 85 8.32 3.34 -12.11
C ASP A 85 9.26 3.30 -10.89
N PRO A 86 8.90 2.56 -9.82
CA PRO A 86 9.80 2.41 -8.67
C PRO A 86 11.02 1.55 -9.01
N TYR A 87 10.93 0.66 -10.01
CA TYR A 87 11.98 -0.29 -10.33
C TYR A 87 13.14 0.35 -11.10
N SER A 88 12.87 1.27 -12.03
CA SER A 88 13.92 2.14 -12.62
C SER A 88 14.64 2.94 -11.53
N TYR A 89 13.89 3.56 -10.62
CA TYR A 89 14.47 4.29 -9.49
C TYR A 89 15.38 3.41 -8.61
N ILE A 90 14.93 2.20 -8.26
CA ILE A 90 15.72 1.24 -7.47
C ILE A 90 17.03 0.87 -8.18
N ARG A 91 17.01 0.67 -9.51
CA ARG A 91 18.22 0.31 -10.28
C ARG A 91 19.21 1.46 -10.33
N GLU A 92 18.71 2.68 -10.48
CA GLU A 92 19.52 3.88 -10.75
C GLU A 92 20.04 4.58 -9.48
N ASN A 93 19.45 4.31 -8.31
CA ASN A 93 19.74 5.05 -7.09
C ASN A 93 20.14 4.14 -5.94
N GLU A 94 21.03 4.63 -5.08
CA GLU A 94 21.24 4.02 -3.77
C GLU A 94 20.06 4.29 -2.85
N LEU A 95 19.69 3.30 -2.05
CA LEU A 95 18.53 3.38 -1.17
C LEU A 95 18.98 3.48 0.28
N ASP A 96 18.89 4.69 0.83
CA ASP A 96 19.06 4.89 2.27
C ASP A 96 17.93 4.19 3.04
N ALA A 97 18.30 3.41 4.04
CA ALA A 97 17.36 2.61 4.81
C ALA A 97 16.31 3.46 5.55
N VAL A 98 16.67 4.66 6.01
CA VAL A 98 15.74 5.55 6.72
C VAL A 98 14.58 5.99 5.82
N PHE A 99 14.77 6.08 4.51
CA PHE A 99 13.74 6.57 3.59
C PHE A 99 12.94 5.47 2.91
N HIS A 100 13.51 4.26 2.77
CA HIS A 100 12.97 3.22 1.88
C HIS A 100 12.56 1.95 2.62
N PHE A 101 13.02 1.74 3.85
CA PHE A 101 12.86 0.50 4.59
C PHE A 101 12.38 0.77 6.01
N ALA A 102 11.53 -0.10 6.53
CA ALA A 102 10.99 0.06 7.88
C ALA A 102 10.65 -1.26 8.60
N PRO A 103 11.40 -2.37 8.45
CA PRO A 103 11.04 -3.65 9.08
C PRO A 103 10.93 -3.53 10.61
N GLY A 104 11.74 -2.66 11.23
CA GLY A 104 11.67 -2.38 12.66
C GLY A 104 10.38 -1.66 13.09
N LEU A 105 9.91 -0.68 12.31
CA LEU A 105 8.64 -0.01 12.59
C LEU A 105 7.44 -0.92 12.33
N ILE A 106 7.49 -1.74 11.28
CA ILE A 106 6.44 -2.72 10.99
C ILE A 106 6.30 -3.70 12.16
N ARG A 107 7.42 -4.24 12.65
CA ARG A 107 7.41 -5.09 13.84
C ARG A 107 6.79 -4.38 15.05
N LEU A 108 7.15 -3.12 15.29
CA LEU A 108 6.59 -2.32 16.37
C LEU A 108 5.07 -2.10 16.24
N ILE A 109 4.58 -1.89 15.01
CA ILE A 109 3.14 -1.82 14.71
C ILE A 109 2.49 -3.16 15.08
N THR A 110 3.03 -4.29 14.59
CA THR A 110 2.50 -5.64 14.87
C THR A 110 2.47 -6.00 16.35
N GLU A 111 3.48 -5.58 17.11
CA GLU A 111 3.59 -5.82 18.56
C GLU A 111 2.68 -4.89 19.38
N THR A 112 2.04 -3.90 18.76
CA THR A 112 1.16 -2.96 19.46
C THR A 112 -0.29 -3.44 19.42
N PRO A 113 -0.96 -3.61 20.57
CA PRO A 113 -2.37 -4.02 20.62
C PRO A 113 -3.29 -3.07 19.82
N GLY A 114 -4.30 -3.64 19.17
CA GLY A 114 -5.28 -2.90 18.37
C GLY A 114 -4.77 -2.42 17.00
N GLN A 115 -3.54 -2.75 16.60
CA GLN A 115 -2.96 -2.30 15.34
C GLN A 115 -2.96 -3.41 14.30
N GLU A 116 -3.53 -3.12 13.13
CA GLU A 116 -3.51 -4.02 11.97
C GLU A 116 -2.46 -3.54 10.96
N VAL A 117 -1.73 -4.46 10.34
CA VAL A 117 -0.93 -4.18 9.14
C VAL A 117 -1.73 -4.59 7.91
N GLY A 118 -2.19 -3.61 7.15
CA GLY A 118 -2.82 -3.79 5.84
C GLY A 118 -1.80 -3.67 4.71
N THR A 119 -2.17 -4.02 3.48
CA THR A 119 -1.31 -3.81 2.31
C THR A 119 -1.63 -2.51 1.59
N HIS A 120 -0.59 -1.83 1.14
CA HIS A 120 -0.67 -0.71 0.20
C HIS A 120 0.02 -1.07 -1.12
N THR A 121 -0.20 -2.32 -1.57
CA THR A 121 0.50 -3.01 -2.67
C THR A 121 1.99 -3.25 -2.36
N TYR A 122 2.70 -3.99 -3.22
CA TYR A 122 4.12 -4.25 -3.00
C TYR A 122 4.96 -3.03 -3.32
N SER A 123 4.78 -2.47 -4.52
CA SER A 123 5.64 -1.42 -5.07
C SER A 123 5.03 -0.01 -5.04
N HIS A 124 3.91 0.19 -4.32
CA HIS A 124 3.06 1.37 -4.47
C HIS A 124 2.51 1.46 -5.91
N PHE A 125 1.89 0.36 -6.35
CA PHE A 125 1.43 0.10 -7.71
C PHE A 125 0.22 0.97 -8.10
N TYR A 126 0.31 1.64 -9.25
CA TYR A 126 -0.76 2.48 -9.80
C TYR A 126 -1.59 1.70 -10.81
N THR A 127 -2.73 1.17 -10.36
CA THR A 127 -3.54 0.18 -11.09
C THR A 127 -4.25 0.70 -12.34
N LEU A 128 -4.33 2.02 -12.53
CA LEU A 128 -5.09 2.66 -13.62
C LEU A 128 -4.20 3.48 -14.57
N GLU A 129 -2.88 3.33 -14.44
CA GLU A 129 -1.91 3.96 -15.32
C GLU A 129 -1.77 3.17 -16.63
N GLU A 130 -1.41 3.87 -17.69
CA GLU A 130 -1.20 3.27 -19.01
C GLU A 130 -0.09 2.21 -18.95
N ASN A 131 -0.25 1.15 -19.76
CA ASN A 131 0.64 -0.01 -19.82
C ASN A 131 0.78 -0.82 -18.51
N THR A 132 -0.07 -0.56 -17.51
CA THR A 132 -0.27 -1.50 -16.41
C THR A 132 -1.34 -2.53 -16.76
N THR A 133 -1.07 -3.79 -16.44
CA THR A 133 -1.92 -4.94 -16.74
C THR A 133 -2.38 -5.63 -15.47
N MET A 134 -3.48 -6.36 -15.55
CA MET A 134 -4.00 -7.14 -14.41
C MET A 134 -2.98 -8.18 -13.94
N GLU A 135 -2.23 -8.82 -14.84
CA GLU A 135 -1.22 -9.82 -14.48
C GLU A 135 -0.02 -9.23 -13.73
N GLN A 136 0.40 -8.01 -14.07
CA GLN A 136 1.41 -7.28 -13.29
C GLN A 136 0.89 -6.94 -11.89
N PHE A 137 -0.37 -6.51 -11.77
CA PHE A 137 -1.00 -6.28 -10.47
C PHE A 137 -1.11 -7.56 -9.65
N ARG A 138 -1.48 -8.69 -10.28
CA ARG A 138 -1.53 -10.02 -9.63
C ARG A 138 -0.18 -10.40 -9.05
N ASP A 139 0.90 -10.17 -9.78
CA ASP A 139 2.26 -10.45 -9.29
C ASP A 139 2.67 -9.54 -8.14
N ASP A 140 2.37 -8.25 -8.25
CA ASP A 140 2.65 -7.25 -7.22
C ASP A 140 1.92 -7.59 -5.92
N ILE A 141 0.59 -7.80 -5.97
CA ILE A 141 -0.19 -8.10 -4.76
C ILE A 141 0.15 -9.47 -4.17
N ARG A 142 0.39 -10.48 -5.02
CA ARG A 142 0.85 -11.81 -4.57
C ARG A 142 2.15 -11.70 -3.80
N LEU A 143 3.10 -10.90 -4.29
CA LEU A 143 4.36 -10.69 -3.60
C LEU A 143 4.17 -9.89 -2.32
N ALA A 144 3.35 -8.83 -2.32
CA ALA A 144 3.04 -8.05 -1.12
C ALA A 144 2.54 -8.95 0.02
N LEU A 145 1.56 -9.81 -0.27
CA LEU A 145 0.96 -10.71 0.71
C LEU A 145 1.92 -11.81 1.15
N LYS A 146 2.74 -12.34 0.22
CA LYS A 146 3.78 -13.32 0.55
C LYS A 146 4.79 -12.74 1.54
N ILE A 147 5.33 -11.55 1.27
CA ILE A 147 6.32 -10.88 2.13
C ILE A 147 5.71 -10.55 3.49
N ALA A 148 4.48 -10.04 3.51
CA ALA A 148 3.78 -9.74 4.75
C ALA A 148 3.60 -11.02 5.60
N SER A 149 3.16 -12.13 4.98
CA SER A 149 3.02 -13.43 5.65
C SER A 149 4.35 -13.99 6.17
N GLU A 150 5.43 -13.90 5.39
CA GLU A 150 6.79 -14.30 5.82
C GLU A 150 7.28 -13.51 7.05
N ASN A 151 6.74 -12.30 7.27
CA ASN A 151 7.01 -11.45 8.43
C ASN A 151 5.95 -11.59 9.55
N GLY A 152 5.12 -12.62 9.50
CA GLY A 152 4.11 -12.90 10.53
C GLY A 152 2.87 -11.99 10.47
N VAL A 153 2.69 -11.23 9.40
CA VAL A 153 1.55 -10.31 9.20
C VAL A 153 0.75 -10.68 7.96
N PRO A 154 -0.15 -11.69 8.01
CA PRO A 154 -1.01 -12.01 6.89
C PRO A 154 -2.04 -10.89 6.68
N ALA A 155 -1.72 -9.92 5.82
CA ALA A 155 -2.56 -8.76 5.55
C ALA A 155 -3.90 -9.20 4.93
N LYS A 156 -5.01 -8.65 5.47
CA LYS A 156 -6.39 -8.96 5.04
C LYS A 156 -7.15 -7.73 4.52
N SER A 157 -6.52 -6.57 4.59
CA SER A 157 -7.07 -5.30 4.14
C SER A 157 -6.13 -4.65 3.12
N ILE A 158 -6.71 -3.94 2.15
CA ILE A 158 -5.95 -3.16 1.17
C ILE A 158 -6.40 -1.70 1.16
N VAL A 159 -5.44 -0.80 1.00
CA VAL A 159 -5.69 0.55 0.51
C VAL A 159 -4.97 0.65 -0.83
N PHE A 160 -5.66 1.09 -1.88
CA PHE A 160 -5.03 1.25 -3.19
C PHE A 160 -4.28 2.59 -3.25
N PRO A 161 -3.03 2.61 -3.75
CA PRO A 161 -2.30 3.84 -4.05
C PRO A 161 -3.17 4.81 -4.86
N ARG A 162 -3.22 6.08 -4.42
CA ARG A 162 -4.03 7.14 -5.02
C ARG A 162 -5.53 6.85 -5.12
N ASN A 163 -6.04 5.89 -4.37
CA ASN A 163 -7.41 5.41 -4.48
C ASN A 163 -7.77 4.97 -5.93
N GLN A 164 -6.78 4.44 -6.65
CA GLN A 164 -6.93 3.93 -8.02
C GLN A 164 -7.23 2.44 -7.98
N TYR A 165 -8.42 2.04 -8.43
CA TYR A 165 -8.81 0.64 -8.61
C TYR A 165 -10.00 0.50 -9.54
N SER A 166 -10.25 -0.73 -9.99
CA SER A 166 -11.46 -1.13 -10.72
C SER A 166 -12.05 -2.39 -10.08
N ALA A 167 -13.24 -2.79 -10.51
CA ALA A 167 -13.87 -4.04 -10.11
C ALA A 167 -12.95 -5.27 -10.32
N GLY A 168 -12.18 -5.29 -11.42
CA GLY A 168 -11.22 -6.36 -11.69
C GLY A 168 -10.11 -6.43 -10.64
N HIS A 169 -9.55 -5.28 -10.23
CA HIS A 169 -8.53 -5.23 -9.19
C HIS A 169 -9.08 -5.71 -7.83
N ILE A 170 -10.32 -5.36 -7.51
CA ILE A 170 -11.02 -5.85 -6.31
C ILE A 170 -11.17 -7.37 -6.36
N ALA A 171 -11.63 -7.92 -7.48
CA ALA A 171 -11.79 -9.37 -7.66
C ALA A 171 -10.46 -10.12 -7.44
N VAL A 172 -9.37 -9.61 -8.03
CA VAL A 172 -8.02 -10.13 -7.81
C VAL A 172 -7.64 -10.12 -6.33
N CYS A 173 -7.88 -9.02 -5.61
CA CYS A 173 -7.60 -8.95 -4.18
C CYS A 173 -8.37 -10.03 -3.40
N THR A 174 -9.64 -10.24 -3.72
CA THR A 174 -10.48 -11.27 -3.10
C THR A 174 -9.95 -12.68 -3.35
N GLU A 175 -9.49 -12.98 -4.57
CA GLU A 175 -8.88 -14.27 -4.92
C GLU A 175 -7.64 -14.57 -4.07
N PHE A 176 -6.88 -13.54 -3.69
CA PHE A 176 -5.71 -13.66 -2.79
C PHE A 176 -6.06 -13.56 -1.30
N GLY A 177 -7.35 -13.58 -0.93
CA GLY A 177 -7.80 -13.64 0.46
C GLY A 177 -7.86 -12.31 1.20
N ILE A 178 -7.72 -11.18 0.50
CA ILE A 178 -8.07 -9.85 1.04
C ILE A 178 -9.58 -9.83 1.26
N LYS A 179 -10.03 -9.24 2.38
CA LYS A 179 -11.43 -9.23 2.83
C LYS A 179 -12.05 -7.82 2.81
N THR A 180 -11.20 -6.81 2.88
CA THR A 180 -11.62 -5.43 3.13
C THR A 180 -10.75 -4.48 2.32
N PHE A 181 -11.34 -3.38 1.85
CA PHE A 181 -10.56 -2.29 1.29
C PHE A 181 -11.11 -0.92 1.71
N ARG A 182 -10.23 0.09 1.76
CA ARG A 182 -10.64 1.48 1.96
C ARG A 182 -11.09 2.07 0.62
N GLY A 183 -12.34 2.52 0.57
CA GLY A 183 -12.94 3.09 -0.63
C GLY A 183 -13.60 4.44 -0.36
N THR A 184 -13.75 5.27 -1.39
CA THR A 184 -14.46 6.55 -1.28
C THR A 184 -15.96 6.36 -1.47
N LYS A 185 -16.79 6.91 -0.56
CA LYS A 185 -18.25 6.97 -0.72
C LYS A 185 -18.61 7.92 -1.85
N PHE A 186 -18.66 7.42 -3.10
CA PHE A 186 -19.57 7.80 -4.19
C PHE A 186 -19.14 7.01 -5.45
N LEU A 187 -19.93 5.99 -5.77
CA LEU A 187 -20.07 5.33 -7.08
C LEU A 187 -18.90 4.44 -7.59
N PRO A 188 -19.22 3.39 -8.36
CA PRO A 188 -18.24 2.56 -9.05
C PRO A 188 -17.63 3.36 -10.21
N CYS A 189 -16.58 4.14 -9.96
CA CYS A 189 -15.79 4.73 -11.04
C CYS A 189 -14.40 5.21 -10.58
N ILE A 190 -13.39 4.56 -11.15
CA ILE A 190 -12.07 5.07 -11.59
C ILE A 190 -11.87 6.56 -11.30
N HIS A 191 -10.95 6.89 -10.38
CA HIS A 191 -10.40 8.25 -10.28
C HIS A 191 -9.11 8.33 -11.14
N ARG A 192 -9.27 8.61 -12.44
CA ARG A 192 -8.20 9.24 -13.23
C ARG A 192 -8.34 10.74 -13.01
N GLY A 193 -7.27 11.38 -12.52
CA GLY A 193 -7.17 12.83 -12.56
C GLY A 193 -7.29 13.28 -14.02
N ARG A 194 -8.46 13.83 -14.37
CA ARG A 194 -8.95 14.20 -15.71
C ARG A 194 -9.58 13.03 -16.48
N GLU A 195 -10.88 13.20 -16.71
CA GLU A 195 -11.86 12.33 -17.41
C GLU A 195 -12.51 11.19 -16.60
N ARG A 196 -13.83 11.33 -16.43
CA ARG A 196 -14.71 10.31 -15.85
C ARG A 196 -15.09 9.30 -16.93
N VAL A 197 -14.50 8.11 -16.90
CA VAL A 197 -14.97 6.99 -17.72
C VAL A 197 -15.86 6.09 -16.85
N LYS A 198 -17.14 5.97 -17.23
CA LYS A 198 -18.07 5.01 -16.63
C LYS A 198 -17.85 3.66 -17.31
N ILE A 199 -17.40 2.65 -16.56
CA ILE A 199 -17.41 1.26 -17.01
C ILE A 199 -18.25 0.49 -15.98
N TYR A 200 -19.42 0.00 -16.41
CA TYR A 200 -20.23 -0.95 -15.66
C TYR A 200 -19.85 -2.37 -16.11
N PRO A 201 -19.39 -3.26 -15.22
CA PRO A 201 -19.41 -4.69 -15.49
C PRO A 201 -20.65 -5.31 -14.82
N GLU A 202 -21.50 -5.95 -15.62
CA GLU A 202 -22.48 -6.92 -15.14
C GLU A 202 -21.74 -8.17 -14.63
N GLY A 203 -22.08 -8.63 -13.43
CA GLY A 203 -21.55 -9.87 -12.85
C GLY A 203 -21.74 -9.96 -11.34
N GLU A 204 -21.97 -11.17 -10.83
CA GLU A 204 -22.06 -11.46 -9.38
C GLU A 204 -20.70 -11.21 -8.70
N TYR A 205 -20.68 -10.28 -7.75
CA TYR A 205 -19.46 -9.87 -7.06
C TYR A 205 -19.22 -10.69 -5.78
N VAL A 206 -18.03 -11.25 -5.63
CA VAL A 206 -17.52 -11.65 -4.31
C VAL A 206 -17.18 -10.36 -3.55
N SER A 207 -18.02 -9.99 -2.59
CA SER A 207 -17.97 -8.66 -1.98
C SER A 207 -16.81 -8.51 -1.00
N LEU A 208 -15.86 -7.61 -1.28
CA LEU A 208 -15.04 -7.03 -0.22
C LEU A 208 -15.88 -6.04 0.57
N THR A 209 -15.65 -5.98 1.88
CA THR A 209 -16.27 -4.94 2.71
C THR A 209 -15.55 -3.62 2.47
N VAL A 210 -16.30 -2.57 2.15
CA VAL A 210 -15.78 -1.20 2.12
C VAL A 210 -15.78 -0.66 3.55
N ILE A 211 -14.61 -0.22 4.03
CA ILE A 211 -14.47 0.51 5.30
C ILE A 211 -14.16 1.98 5.09
#